data_AF-A0A0B3AJQ2-F1
#
_entry.id   AF-A0A0B3AJQ2-F1
#
_cell.length_a   1.000
_cell.length_b   1.000
_cell.length_c   1.000
_cell.angle_alpha   90.00
_cell.angle_beta   90.00
_cell.angle_gamma   90.00
#
_symmetry.space_group_name_H-M   'P 1'
#
loop_
_entity.id
_entity.type
_entity.pdbx_description
1 polymer ?
#
loop_
_entity_poly.entity_id
_entity_poly.type
_entity_poly.pdbx_seq_one_letter_code
_entity_poly.pdbx_strand_id
1 'polypeptide(L)'
;MEKNIIFIAAAFVLSVLVTLATFGQNILISFGGFVVVLLIAGGLFYAKKVAKREALLIFVLWFIFVICYYLYFSPGMQLASAQGTVLSDNWFNALNWIKNNTPECTVVATYWDPGHFITGIGRRAVVFDGASQGDLYARPTSSGQEGLVVEKYDSNINHIVLYKDGNKTTARIQDISTTLLTSNESLAVEILKEYRKPGCDSMYYIASSDLIGKSTWWTYFATWNPVDKKGTPYVYASIPLGQARPDIRQNAIIYTYPVSQQESFVLYDSNGSLTVFFQQQGIAEPLKVEKFLYFDNTGQGRLYTQSDARIPGLVWIEPGNRAILYIPEQLEGAMFTRMFLFNGQGLENFEFVNNWGGEVKLYKVKF
;
A
#
# COMPACT_ATOMS: atom_id res chain seq x y z
N MET A 1 50.86 24.99 -25.70
CA MET A 1 49.56 25.25 -25.03
C MET A 1 48.61 24.06 -25.20
N GLU A 2 48.36 23.58 -26.42
CA GLU A 2 47.45 22.45 -26.71
C GLU A 2 47.77 21.14 -25.98
N LYS A 3 49.04 20.72 -25.91
CA LYS A 3 49.43 19.48 -25.19
C LYS A 3 49.10 19.50 -23.69
N ASN A 4 49.10 20.68 -23.06
CA ASN A 4 48.73 20.81 -21.64
C ASN A 4 47.22 20.75 -21.45
N ILE A 5 46.44 21.30 -22.39
CA ILE A 5 44.97 21.28 -22.37
C ILE A 5 44.46 19.84 -22.53
N ILE A 6 45.04 19.06 -23.45
CA ILE A 6 44.67 17.65 -23.67
C ILE A 6 44.96 16.82 -22.42
N PHE A 7 46.10 17.04 -21.76
CA PHE A 7 46.45 16.32 -20.53
C PHE A 7 45.52 16.67 -19.37
N ILE A 8 45.13 17.94 -19.24
CA ILE A 8 44.18 18.40 -18.22
C ILE A 8 42.78 17.85 -18.49
N ALA A 9 42.33 17.84 -19.74
CA ALA A 9 41.07 17.24 -20.14
C ALA A 9 41.07 15.73 -19.84
N ALA A 10 42.18 15.03 -20.11
CA ALA A 10 42.33 13.62 -19.78
C ALA A 10 42.30 13.37 -18.26
N ALA A 11 42.96 14.21 -17.46
CA ALA A 11 42.90 14.11 -15.99
C ALA A 11 41.51 14.41 -15.42
N PHE A 12 40.79 15.39 -16.00
CA PHE A 12 39.41 15.68 -15.65
C PHE A 12 38.50 14.49 -15.98
N VAL A 13 38.58 13.98 -17.20
CA VAL A 13 37.81 12.79 -17.64
C VAL A 13 38.14 11.59 -16.75
N LEU A 14 39.41 11.34 -16.44
CA LEU A 14 39.80 10.26 -15.54
C LEU A 14 39.23 10.44 -14.12
N SER A 15 39.20 11.67 -13.60
CA SER A 15 38.60 11.94 -12.29
C SER A 15 37.08 11.74 -12.27
N VAL A 16 36.39 12.08 -13.36
CA VAL A 16 34.97 11.81 -13.56
C VAL A 16 34.73 10.31 -13.63
N LEU A 17 35.54 9.57 -14.40
CA LEU A 17 35.46 8.11 -14.49
C LEU A 17 35.74 7.41 -13.16
N VAL A 18 36.71 7.88 -12.36
CA VAL A 18 36.97 7.33 -11.02
C VAL A 18 35.80 7.60 -10.09
N THR A 19 35.23 8.80 -10.11
CA THR A 19 34.04 9.15 -9.32
C THR A 19 32.83 8.29 -9.71
N LEU A 20 32.65 8.04 -11.01
CA LEU A 20 31.63 7.15 -11.54
C LEU A 20 31.91 5.66 -11.28
N ALA A 21 33.17 5.25 -11.10
CA ALA A 21 33.55 3.87 -10.82
C ALA A 21 33.43 3.53 -9.32
N THR A 22 33.53 4.53 -8.44
CA THR A 22 33.32 4.39 -6.98
C THR A 22 31.84 4.52 -6.57
N PHE A 23 30.96 4.39 -7.57
CA PHE A 23 29.51 4.43 -7.47
C PHE A 23 28.96 3.47 -6.42
N GLY A 24 28.08 4.00 -5.56
CA GLY A 24 27.40 3.21 -4.51
C GLY A 24 28.19 2.98 -3.22
N GLN A 25 29.41 3.51 -3.07
CA GLN A 25 30.20 3.38 -1.83
C GLN A 25 30.41 4.73 -1.10
N ASN A 26 30.75 4.62 0.20
CA ASN A 26 30.86 5.68 1.20
C ASN A 26 31.51 7.01 0.73
N ILE A 27 31.01 8.13 1.28
CA ILE A 27 31.49 9.52 1.11
C ILE A 27 33.03 9.68 1.18
N LEU A 28 33.70 8.83 1.96
CA LEU A 28 35.16 8.82 2.13
C LEU A 28 35.94 8.47 0.85
N ILE A 29 35.37 7.63 -0.03
CA ILE A 29 36.04 7.20 -1.27
C ILE A 29 35.96 8.31 -2.33
N SER A 30 34.84 9.04 -2.39
CA SER A 30 34.67 10.23 -3.22
C SER A 30 35.59 11.40 -2.80
N PHE A 31 35.93 11.48 -1.50
CA PHE A 31 36.96 12.40 -0.99
C PHE A 31 38.35 12.09 -1.56
N GLY A 32 38.64 10.83 -1.88
CA GLY A 32 39.85 10.42 -2.58
C GLY A 32 39.97 11.03 -3.97
N GLY A 33 38.86 11.08 -4.73
CA GLY A 33 38.81 11.76 -6.03
C GLY A 33 39.09 13.26 -5.93
N PHE A 34 38.57 13.92 -4.89
CA PHE A 34 38.85 15.34 -4.60
C PHE A 34 40.34 15.60 -4.33
N VAL A 35 40.96 14.77 -3.50
CA VAL A 35 42.39 14.89 -3.18
C VAL A 35 43.24 14.68 -4.44
N VAL A 36 42.89 13.72 -5.29
CA VAL A 36 43.61 13.47 -6.55
C VAL A 36 43.49 14.67 -7.52
N VAL A 37 42.30 15.24 -7.68
CA VAL A 37 42.11 16.42 -8.55
C VAL A 37 42.86 17.65 -8.01
N LEU A 38 42.83 17.88 -6.70
CA LEU A 38 43.59 18.96 -6.06
C LEU A 38 45.10 18.77 -6.21
N LEU A 39 45.61 17.55 -6.04
CA LEU A 39 47.03 17.23 -6.22
C LEU A 39 47.47 17.39 -7.67
N ILE A 40 46.65 16.98 -8.64
CA ILE A 40 46.94 17.17 -10.07
C ILE A 40 46.90 18.65 -10.45
N ALA A 41 45.86 19.38 -10.04
CA ALA A 41 45.74 20.82 -10.33
C ALA A 41 46.86 21.63 -9.65
N GLY A 42 47.17 21.33 -8.38
CA GLY A 42 48.25 21.93 -7.61
C GLY A 42 49.63 21.61 -8.19
N GLY A 43 49.87 20.36 -8.59
CA GLY A 43 51.11 19.94 -9.24
C GLY A 43 51.33 20.59 -10.62
N LEU A 44 50.28 20.72 -11.42
CA LEU A 44 50.34 21.41 -12.71
C LEU A 44 50.55 22.92 -12.58
N PHE A 45 49.98 23.54 -11.55
CA PHE A 45 50.22 24.95 -11.21
C PHE A 45 51.66 25.16 -10.72
N TYR A 46 52.18 24.30 -9.84
CA TYR A 46 53.55 24.36 -9.34
C TYR A 46 54.59 24.20 -10.48
N ALA A 47 54.30 23.34 -11.45
CA ALA A 47 55.11 23.17 -12.66
C ALA A 47 55.00 24.32 -13.67
N LYS A 48 54.29 25.43 -13.36
CA LYS A 48 54.01 26.58 -14.24
C LYS A 48 53.40 26.21 -15.60
N LYS A 49 52.77 25.04 -15.71
CA LYS A 49 52.16 24.55 -16.97
C LYS A 49 50.77 25.13 -17.22
N VAL A 50 50.17 25.74 -16.20
CA VAL A 50 48.82 26.31 -16.19
C VAL A 50 48.86 27.64 -15.43
N ALA A 51 48.23 28.69 -15.95
CA ALA A 51 48.13 29.96 -15.25
C ALA A 51 47.06 29.90 -14.13
N LYS A 52 47.15 30.83 -13.18
CA LYS A 52 46.33 30.83 -11.95
C LYS A 52 44.83 30.89 -12.25
N ARG A 53 44.44 31.61 -13.31
CA ARG A 53 43.04 31.84 -13.68
C ARG A 53 42.38 30.56 -14.19
N GLU A 54 43.10 29.79 -15.00
CA GLU A 54 42.64 28.53 -15.58
C GLU A 54 42.52 27.45 -14.50
N ALA A 55 43.49 27.37 -13.58
CA ALA A 55 43.42 26.48 -12.43
C ALA A 55 42.20 26.79 -11.53
N LEU A 56 41.92 28.09 -11.29
CA LEU A 56 40.75 28.51 -10.53
C LEU A 56 39.44 28.17 -11.25
N LEU A 57 39.36 28.37 -12.57
CA LEU A 57 38.17 28.02 -13.35
C LEU A 57 37.89 26.51 -13.32
N ILE A 58 38.93 25.68 -13.47
CA ILE A 58 38.80 24.22 -13.38
C ILE A 58 38.28 23.81 -12.00
N PHE A 59 38.82 24.41 -10.94
CA PHE A 59 38.35 24.16 -9.58
C PHE A 59 36.89 24.53 -9.41
N VAL A 60 36.46 25.71 -9.89
CA VAL A 60 35.07 26.17 -9.80
C VAL A 60 34.13 25.25 -10.58
N LEU A 61 34.48 24.86 -11.81
CA LEU A 61 33.65 23.95 -12.61
C LEU A 61 33.55 22.56 -11.97
N TRP A 62 34.64 22.04 -11.43
CA TRP A 62 34.64 20.78 -10.70
C TRP A 62 33.80 20.87 -9.41
N PHE A 63 33.91 21.98 -8.67
CA PHE A 63 33.13 22.21 -7.46
C PHE A 63 31.62 22.30 -7.75
N ILE A 64 31.24 23.00 -8.84
CA ILE A 64 29.85 23.03 -9.31
C ILE A 64 29.37 21.63 -9.69
N PHE A 65 30.16 20.85 -10.43
CA PHE A 65 29.82 19.48 -10.79
C PHE A 65 29.58 18.60 -9.56
N VAL A 66 30.45 18.70 -8.53
CA VAL A 66 30.32 17.96 -7.27
C VAL A 66 29.06 18.38 -6.51
N ILE A 67 28.79 19.68 -6.40
CA ILE A 67 27.55 20.18 -5.79
C ILE A 67 26.32 19.63 -6.53
N CYS A 68 26.31 19.73 -7.87
CA CYS A 68 25.20 19.23 -8.67
C CYS A 68 25.00 17.72 -8.50
N TYR A 69 26.09 16.96 -8.42
CA TYR A 69 26.05 15.52 -8.20
C TYR A 69 25.44 15.17 -6.83
N TYR A 70 25.91 15.80 -5.74
CA TYR A 70 25.43 15.47 -4.39
C TYR A 70 24.04 16.02 -4.08
N LEU A 71 23.67 17.20 -4.62
CA LEU A 71 22.37 17.80 -4.33
C LEU A 71 21.25 17.25 -5.21
N TYR A 72 21.55 16.84 -6.44
CA TYR A 72 20.50 16.43 -7.39
C TYR A 72 20.63 14.98 -7.83
N PHE A 73 21.82 14.56 -8.27
CA PHE A 73 21.99 13.24 -8.90
C PHE A 73 21.93 12.08 -7.88
N SER A 74 22.67 12.19 -6.77
CA SER A 74 22.70 11.15 -5.73
C SER A 74 21.32 10.95 -5.06
N PRO A 75 20.60 12.00 -4.62
CA PRO A 75 19.25 11.84 -4.10
C PRO A 75 18.28 11.29 -5.16
N GLY A 76 18.38 11.76 -6.41
CA GLY A 76 17.55 11.27 -7.51
C GLY A 76 17.71 9.77 -7.77
N MET A 77 18.94 9.26 -7.73
CA MET A 77 19.20 7.83 -7.86
C MET A 77 18.72 7.03 -6.65
N GLN A 78 18.93 7.52 -5.43
CA GLN A 78 18.44 6.83 -4.22
C GLN A 78 16.92 6.68 -4.28
N LEU A 79 16.22 7.76 -4.66
CA LEU A 79 14.79 7.74 -4.90
C LEU A 79 14.40 6.74 -5.99
N ALA A 80 15.11 6.75 -7.13
CA ALA A 80 14.83 5.79 -8.22
C ALA A 80 15.03 4.33 -7.78
N SER A 81 16.09 4.03 -7.03
CA SER A 81 16.35 2.69 -6.51
C SER A 81 15.34 2.25 -5.44
N ALA A 82 14.79 3.22 -4.68
CA ALA A 82 13.80 2.97 -3.64
C ALA A 82 12.37 2.84 -4.19
N GLN A 83 12.07 3.40 -5.37
CA GLN A 83 10.72 3.38 -5.92
C GLN A 83 10.30 2.05 -6.56
N GLY A 84 11.25 1.20 -6.97
CA GLY A 84 10.96 -0.11 -7.58
C GLY A 84 10.05 -0.03 -8.81
N THR A 85 9.57 -1.18 -9.29
CA THR A 85 8.49 -1.21 -10.28
C THR A 85 7.13 -1.14 -9.58
N VAL A 86 6.16 -0.45 -10.19
CA VAL A 86 4.77 -0.41 -9.68
C VAL A 86 4.17 -1.81 -9.56
N LEU A 87 4.60 -2.74 -10.42
CA LEU A 87 4.24 -4.15 -10.37
C LEU A 87 5.32 -4.92 -9.63
N SER A 88 4.99 -5.49 -8.47
CA SER A 88 5.89 -6.39 -7.73
C SER A 88 5.99 -7.77 -8.39
N ASP A 89 7.00 -8.56 -8.01
CA ASP A 89 7.10 -9.96 -8.43
C ASP A 89 5.88 -10.79 -7.97
N ASN A 90 5.31 -10.48 -6.79
CA ASN A 90 4.11 -11.15 -6.30
C ASN A 90 2.93 -10.90 -7.23
N TRP A 91 2.70 -9.64 -7.62
CA TRP A 91 1.67 -9.29 -8.59
C TRP A 91 1.92 -9.94 -9.95
N PHE A 92 3.15 -9.87 -10.47
CA PHE A 92 3.49 -10.48 -11.75
C PHE A 92 3.23 -12.00 -11.74
N ASN A 93 3.61 -12.69 -10.67
CA ASN A 93 3.37 -14.11 -10.49
C ASN A 93 1.87 -14.44 -10.36
N ALA A 94 1.12 -13.64 -9.60
CA ALA A 94 -0.33 -13.80 -9.45
C ALA A 94 -1.05 -13.67 -10.81
N LEU A 95 -0.72 -12.64 -11.59
CA LEU A 95 -1.33 -12.39 -12.89
C LEU A 95 -1.00 -13.48 -13.92
N ASN A 96 0.25 -13.97 -13.94
CA ASN A 96 0.62 -15.12 -14.78
C ASN A 96 -0.10 -16.40 -14.34
N TRP A 97 -0.27 -16.62 -13.03
CA TRP A 97 -1.07 -17.74 -12.54
C TRP A 97 -2.52 -17.64 -13.03
N ILE A 98 -3.16 -16.48 -12.90
CA ILE A 98 -4.53 -16.25 -13.39
C ILE A 98 -4.63 -16.53 -14.90
N LYS A 99 -3.69 -16.01 -15.69
CA LYS A 99 -3.63 -16.24 -17.14
C LYS A 99 -3.56 -17.72 -17.52
N ASN A 100 -2.79 -18.51 -16.77
CA ASN A 100 -2.49 -19.89 -17.13
C ASN A 100 -3.46 -20.91 -16.50
N ASN A 101 -4.20 -20.54 -15.45
CA ASN A 101 -5.01 -21.48 -14.66
C ASN A 101 -6.52 -21.16 -14.65
N THR A 102 -6.98 -20.15 -15.38
CA THR A 102 -8.40 -19.81 -15.47
C THR A 102 -8.89 -19.78 -16.92
N PRO A 103 -10.19 -19.98 -17.22
CA PRO A 103 -10.71 -19.77 -18.58
C PRO A 103 -10.58 -18.32 -19.05
N GLU A 104 -10.38 -18.07 -20.35
CA GLU A 104 -10.26 -16.71 -20.92
C GLU A 104 -11.50 -15.84 -20.69
N CYS A 105 -12.66 -16.46 -20.56
CA CYS A 105 -13.91 -15.76 -20.23
C CYS A 105 -13.98 -15.26 -18.78
N THR A 106 -13.04 -15.68 -17.91
CA THR A 106 -13.04 -15.33 -16.48
C THR A 106 -12.99 -13.82 -16.29
N VAL A 107 -13.80 -13.34 -15.35
CA VAL A 107 -13.74 -11.97 -14.84
C VAL A 107 -13.01 -11.98 -13.50
N VAL A 108 -12.09 -11.03 -13.31
CA VAL A 108 -11.40 -10.82 -12.04
C VAL A 108 -11.93 -9.52 -11.44
N ALA A 109 -12.55 -9.64 -10.27
CA ALA A 109 -13.07 -8.53 -9.49
C ALA A 109 -12.04 -8.07 -8.46
N THR A 110 -11.80 -6.77 -8.43
CA THR A 110 -11.02 -6.05 -7.40
C THR A 110 -11.23 -4.56 -7.66
N TYR A 111 -10.61 -3.69 -6.87
CA TYR A 111 -10.66 -2.25 -7.10
C TYR A 111 -9.98 -1.87 -8.43
N TRP A 112 -10.10 -0.63 -8.89
CA TRP A 112 -9.75 -0.27 -10.28
C TRP A 112 -8.25 -0.31 -10.59
N ASP A 113 -7.40 -0.04 -9.60
CA ASP A 113 -5.96 0.22 -9.79
C ASP A 113 -5.21 -0.87 -10.57
N PRO A 114 -5.32 -2.18 -10.25
CA PRO A 114 -4.62 -3.23 -11.00
C PRO A 114 -5.31 -3.60 -12.33
N GLY A 115 -6.42 -2.95 -12.71
CA GLY A 115 -7.27 -3.38 -13.83
C GLY A 115 -6.54 -3.51 -15.18
N HIS A 116 -5.64 -2.57 -15.50
CA HIS A 116 -4.82 -2.65 -16.71
C HIS A 116 -3.76 -3.77 -16.65
N PHE A 117 -3.23 -4.10 -15.48
CA PHE A 117 -2.32 -5.24 -15.34
C PHE A 117 -3.06 -6.56 -15.46
N ILE A 118 -4.25 -6.67 -14.88
CA ILE A 118 -5.10 -7.86 -14.99
C ILE A 118 -5.48 -8.13 -16.45
N THR A 119 -5.87 -7.10 -17.19
CA THR A 119 -6.21 -7.22 -18.61
C THR A 119 -4.98 -7.48 -19.48
N GLY A 120 -3.89 -6.75 -19.29
CA GLY A 120 -2.67 -6.86 -20.11
C GLY A 120 -1.84 -8.13 -19.86
N ILE A 121 -1.61 -8.49 -18.59
CA ILE A 121 -0.78 -9.63 -18.18
C ILE A 121 -1.64 -10.85 -17.90
N GLY A 122 -2.67 -10.68 -17.06
CA GLY A 122 -3.60 -11.75 -16.70
C GLY A 122 -4.49 -12.22 -17.84
N ARG A 123 -4.65 -11.40 -18.90
CA ARG A 123 -5.54 -11.65 -20.04
C ARG A 123 -6.97 -11.99 -19.61
N ARG A 124 -7.47 -11.36 -18.55
CA ARG A 124 -8.84 -11.51 -18.05
C ARG A 124 -9.57 -10.19 -18.04
N ALA A 125 -10.89 -10.27 -18.20
CA ALA A 125 -11.73 -9.09 -18.05
C ALA A 125 -11.78 -8.68 -16.57
N VAL A 126 -12.02 -7.40 -16.34
CA VAL A 126 -12.23 -6.83 -15.01
C VAL A 126 -13.61 -6.20 -14.94
N VAL A 127 -14.11 -6.02 -13.72
CA VAL A 127 -15.34 -5.27 -13.50
C VAL A 127 -15.18 -3.82 -13.97
N PHE A 128 -14.06 -3.19 -13.60
CA PHE A 128 -13.70 -1.84 -14.00
C PHE A 128 -12.19 -1.62 -13.83
N ASP A 129 -11.63 -0.63 -14.53
CA ASP A 129 -10.23 -0.23 -14.43
C ASP A 129 -10.09 1.31 -14.41
N GLY A 130 -8.85 1.79 -14.51
CA GLY A 130 -8.52 3.21 -14.46
C GLY A 130 -9.21 4.06 -15.52
N ALA A 131 -9.58 3.48 -16.67
CA ALA A 131 -10.29 4.17 -17.74
C ALA A 131 -11.82 4.16 -17.58
N SER A 132 -12.36 3.32 -16.70
CA SER A 132 -13.81 3.13 -16.51
C SER A 132 -14.28 3.44 -15.07
N GLN A 133 -13.55 4.27 -14.32
CA GLN A 133 -13.88 4.58 -12.92
C GLN A 133 -15.25 5.28 -12.77
N GLY A 134 -15.58 6.15 -13.73
CA GLY A 134 -16.84 6.88 -13.77
C GLY A 134 -17.97 6.15 -14.49
N ASP A 135 -17.75 4.92 -14.95
CA ASP A 135 -18.71 4.23 -15.79
C ASP A 135 -19.88 3.68 -14.98
N LEU A 136 -21.07 3.84 -15.57
CA LEU A 136 -22.29 3.20 -15.12
C LEU A 136 -22.46 1.83 -15.79
N TYR A 137 -23.12 0.93 -15.09
CA TYR A 137 -23.45 -0.41 -15.59
C TYR A 137 -24.95 -0.62 -15.57
N ALA A 138 -25.57 -0.48 -16.75
CA ALA A 138 -26.98 -0.75 -16.98
C ALA A 138 -27.19 -2.20 -17.40
N ARG A 139 -28.18 -2.85 -16.78
CA ARG A 139 -28.56 -4.25 -17.06
C ARG A 139 -30.08 -4.41 -16.99
N PRO A 140 -30.69 -5.29 -17.79
CA PRO A 140 -32.12 -5.55 -17.71
C PRO A 140 -32.55 -6.01 -16.31
N THR A 141 -33.72 -5.59 -15.86
CA THR A 141 -34.31 -6.00 -14.58
C THR A 141 -35.81 -6.20 -14.70
N SER A 142 -36.35 -7.13 -13.89
CA SER A 142 -37.79 -7.41 -13.80
C SER A 142 -38.43 -6.85 -12.52
N SER A 143 -37.73 -5.98 -11.77
CA SER A 143 -38.20 -5.48 -10.47
C SER A 143 -39.46 -4.60 -10.57
N GLY A 144 -39.77 -4.07 -11.75
CA GLY A 144 -40.89 -3.13 -11.97
C GLY A 144 -40.73 -1.78 -11.26
N GLN A 145 -39.57 -1.53 -10.62
CA GLN A 145 -39.23 -0.27 -9.99
C GLN A 145 -38.89 0.78 -11.06
N GLU A 146 -39.08 2.05 -10.71
CA GLU A 146 -38.74 3.19 -11.56
C GLU A 146 -38.19 4.32 -10.69
N GLY A 147 -37.19 5.04 -11.20
CA GLY A 147 -36.52 6.14 -10.50
C GLY A 147 -35.29 5.72 -9.69
N LEU A 148 -34.78 6.68 -8.93
CA LEU A 148 -33.59 6.51 -8.10
C LEU A 148 -33.96 5.86 -6.75
N VAL A 149 -33.34 4.73 -6.44
CA VAL A 149 -33.49 3.99 -5.19
C VAL A 149 -32.16 4.01 -4.45
N VAL A 150 -32.22 4.21 -3.13
CA VAL A 150 -31.07 4.07 -2.24
C VAL A 150 -31.31 2.84 -1.36
N GLU A 151 -30.62 1.75 -1.70
CA GLU A 151 -30.66 0.49 -0.96
C GLU A 151 -29.68 0.60 0.21
N LYS A 152 -30.21 0.48 1.44
CA LYS A 152 -29.41 0.62 2.67
C LYS A 152 -29.05 -0.74 3.22
N TYR A 153 -27.78 -0.94 3.52
CA TYR A 153 -27.25 -2.16 4.09
C TYR A 153 -26.54 -1.89 5.43
N ASP A 154 -25.82 -2.90 5.92
CA ASP A 154 -24.98 -2.79 7.12
C ASP A 154 -23.88 -1.71 6.94
N SER A 155 -23.20 -1.35 8.03
CA SER A 155 -22.04 -0.43 8.01
C SER A 155 -22.30 0.95 7.37
N ASN A 156 -23.54 1.44 7.39
CA ASN A 156 -23.96 2.69 6.73
C ASN A 156 -23.76 2.70 5.20
N ILE A 157 -23.75 1.54 4.56
CA ILE A 157 -23.69 1.41 3.10
C ILE A 157 -24.98 1.94 2.49
N ASN A 158 -24.83 2.80 1.47
CA ASN A 158 -25.92 3.38 0.68
C ASN A 158 -25.68 3.00 -0.79
N HIS A 159 -26.22 1.88 -1.23
CA HIS A 159 -26.07 1.44 -2.62
C HIS A 159 -27.10 2.13 -3.51
N ILE A 160 -26.64 2.89 -4.49
CA ILE A 160 -27.48 3.73 -5.32
C ILE A 160 -27.79 3.01 -6.61
N VAL A 161 -29.08 2.83 -6.86
CA VAL A 161 -29.59 2.08 -7.99
C VAL A 161 -30.60 2.94 -8.74
N LEU A 162 -30.34 3.18 -10.03
CA LEU A 162 -31.29 3.83 -10.92
C LEU A 162 -32.06 2.77 -11.70
N TYR A 163 -33.37 2.71 -11.49
CA TYR A 163 -34.28 1.93 -12.31
C TYR A 163 -34.90 2.82 -13.37
N LYS A 164 -34.70 2.49 -14.64
CA LYS A 164 -35.25 3.26 -15.76
C LYS A 164 -35.44 2.39 -16.99
N ASP A 165 -36.62 2.47 -17.62
CA ASP A 165 -36.93 1.77 -18.87
C ASP A 165 -36.66 0.25 -18.80
N GLY A 166 -36.97 -0.38 -17.65
CA GLY A 166 -36.71 -1.80 -17.42
C GLY A 166 -35.24 -2.17 -17.20
N ASN A 167 -34.35 -1.19 -16.97
CA ASN A 167 -32.95 -1.41 -16.64
C ASN A 167 -32.63 -0.99 -15.21
N LYS A 168 -31.81 -1.80 -14.54
CA LYS A 168 -31.11 -1.49 -13.29
C LYS A 168 -29.74 -0.91 -13.64
N THR A 169 -29.42 0.28 -13.15
CA THR A 169 -28.14 0.96 -13.42
C THR A 169 -27.45 1.30 -12.11
N THR A 170 -26.18 0.88 -11.98
CA THR A 170 -25.33 1.16 -10.82
C THR A 170 -23.97 1.71 -11.26
N ALA A 171 -23.26 2.38 -10.37
CA ALA A 171 -21.88 2.79 -10.63
C ALA A 171 -20.92 1.64 -10.28
N ARG A 172 -20.04 1.25 -11.21
CA ARG A 172 -19.14 0.08 -11.00
C ARG A 172 -18.21 0.28 -9.81
N ILE A 173 -17.75 1.51 -9.59
CA ILE A 173 -16.92 1.87 -8.44
C ILE A 173 -17.67 1.66 -7.13
N GLN A 174 -18.97 1.98 -7.08
CA GLN A 174 -19.77 1.77 -5.88
C GLN A 174 -20.06 0.28 -5.67
N ASP A 175 -20.35 -0.47 -6.73
CA ASP A 175 -20.57 -1.92 -6.66
C ASP A 175 -19.38 -2.64 -6.04
N ILE A 176 -18.16 -2.45 -6.57
CA ILE A 176 -16.98 -3.08 -6.00
C ILE A 176 -16.66 -2.54 -4.60
N SER A 177 -16.82 -1.25 -4.37
CA SER A 177 -16.65 -0.65 -3.05
C SER A 177 -17.57 -1.29 -2.00
N THR A 178 -18.83 -1.54 -2.35
CA THR A 178 -19.80 -2.25 -1.51
C THR A 178 -19.35 -3.68 -1.26
N THR A 179 -18.85 -4.40 -2.28
CA THR A 179 -18.33 -5.78 -2.10
C THR A 179 -17.10 -5.84 -1.20
N LEU A 180 -16.32 -4.76 -1.08
CA LEU A 180 -15.18 -4.67 -0.16
C LEU A 180 -15.64 -4.39 1.27
N LEU A 181 -16.61 -3.48 1.46
CA LEU A 181 -17.03 -2.98 2.78
C LEU A 181 -18.07 -3.86 3.49
N THR A 182 -19.04 -4.45 2.79
CA THR A 182 -20.17 -5.13 3.44
C THR A 182 -19.72 -6.30 4.33
N SER A 183 -20.45 -6.57 5.41
CA SER A 183 -20.31 -7.83 6.16
C SER A 183 -21.26 -8.93 5.65
N ASN A 184 -22.18 -8.58 4.76
CA ASN A 184 -23.09 -9.52 4.12
C ASN A 184 -22.44 -10.17 2.89
N GLU A 185 -22.00 -11.42 3.04
CA GLU A 185 -21.41 -12.19 1.93
C GLU A 185 -22.37 -12.37 0.76
N SER A 186 -23.65 -12.65 1.03
CA SER A 186 -24.67 -12.81 0.00
C SER A 186 -24.83 -11.56 -0.86
N LEU A 187 -24.78 -10.37 -0.24
CA LEU A 187 -24.83 -9.10 -0.98
C LEU A 187 -23.63 -8.96 -1.93
N ALA A 188 -22.42 -9.26 -1.45
CA ALA A 188 -21.22 -9.21 -2.29
C ALA A 188 -21.35 -10.17 -3.48
N VAL A 189 -21.85 -11.38 -3.23
CA VAL A 189 -22.09 -12.38 -4.27
C VAL A 189 -23.15 -11.92 -5.28
N GLU A 190 -24.27 -11.36 -4.82
CA GLU A 190 -25.34 -10.84 -5.69
C GLU A 190 -24.85 -9.75 -6.63
N ILE A 191 -24.05 -8.80 -6.12
CA ILE A 191 -23.43 -7.76 -6.96
C ILE A 191 -22.47 -8.38 -7.97
N LEU A 192 -21.60 -9.29 -7.54
CA LEU A 192 -20.60 -9.91 -8.41
C LEU A 192 -21.23 -10.79 -9.50
N LYS A 193 -22.36 -11.45 -9.23
CA LYS A 193 -23.10 -12.27 -10.21
C LYS A 193 -23.45 -11.49 -11.48
N GLU A 194 -23.72 -10.20 -11.35
CA GLU A 194 -24.17 -9.32 -12.43
C GLU A 194 -23.05 -8.98 -13.44
N TYR A 195 -21.79 -9.19 -13.07
CA TYR A 195 -20.61 -8.90 -13.90
C TYR A 195 -20.05 -10.13 -14.63
N ARG A 196 -20.67 -11.30 -14.48
CA ARG A 196 -20.25 -12.50 -15.20
C ARG A 196 -20.46 -12.35 -16.71
N LYS A 197 -19.55 -12.92 -17.48
CA LYS A 197 -19.76 -13.07 -18.93
C LYS A 197 -20.81 -14.15 -19.20
N PRO A 198 -21.75 -13.94 -20.14
CA PRO A 198 -22.68 -14.97 -20.56
C PRO A 198 -21.96 -16.27 -20.95
N GLY A 199 -22.42 -17.41 -20.41
CA GLY A 199 -21.80 -18.71 -20.65
C GLY A 199 -20.49 -18.97 -19.90
N CYS A 200 -20.12 -18.12 -18.92
CA CYS A 200 -18.92 -18.29 -18.10
C CYS A 200 -19.24 -18.21 -16.61
N ASP A 201 -19.09 -19.34 -15.91
CA ASP A 201 -19.32 -19.42 -14.47
C ASP A 201 -18.06 -19.11 -13.63
N SER A 202 -16.96 -18.69 -14.27
CA SER A 202 -15.68 -18.44 -13.61
C SER A 202 -15.51 -16.96 -13.27
N MET A 203 -15.48 -16.64 -11.97
CA MET A 203 -15.07 -15.35 -11.45
C MET A 203 -14.07 -15.53 -10.30
N TYR A 204 -13.09 -14.64 -10.25
CA TYR A 204 -12.13 -14.57 -9.16
C TYR A 204 -12.14 -13.19 -8.52
N TYR A 205 -11.76 -13.11 -7.25
CA TYR A 205 -11.69 -11.88 -6.47
C TYR A 205 -10.28 -11.70 -5.92
N ILE A 206 -9.68 -10.53 -6.11
CA ILE A 206 -8.37 -10.19 -5.55
C ILE A 206 -8.55 -9.26 -4.35
N ALA A 207 -8.01 -9.69 -3.21
CA ALA A 207 -7.76 -8.86 -2.04
C ALA A 207 -6.26 -8.60 -1.93
N SER A 208 -5.83 -7.36 -2.11
CA SER A 208 -4.42 -6.97 -2.11
C SER A 208 -4.09 -5.98 -1.01
N SER A 209 -2.81 -5.93 -0.61
CA SER A 209 -2.33 -5.11 0.51
C SER A 209 -2.49 -3.61 0.30
N ASP A 210 -2.44 -3.13 -0.95
CA ASP A 210 -2.61 -1.71 -1.27
C ASP A 210 -4.02 -1.18 -0.94
N LEU A 211 -5.02 -2.07 -0.86
CA LEU A 211 -6.39 -1.72 -0.48
C LEU A 211 -6.50 -1.30 0.99
N ILE A 212 -5.53 -1.64 1.85
CA ILE A 212 -5.44 -1.14 3.22
C ILE A 212 -5.30 0.39 3.20
N GLY A 213 -4.29 0.90 2.49
CA GLY A 213 -4.03 2.34 2.41
C GLY A 213 -5.08 3.11 1.58
N LYS A 214 -5.86 2.40 0.77
CA LYS A 214 -6.91 2.97 -0.09
C LYS A 214 -8.31 2.88 0.51
N SER A 215 -8.46 2.37 1.74
CA SER A 215 -9.77 2.17 2.34
C SER A 215 -10.60 3.42 2.46
N THR A 216 -9.95 4.56 2.70
CA THR A 216 -10.58 5.88 2.65
C THR A 216 -11.51 6.04 1.45
N TRP A 217 -11.09 5.58 0.26
CA TRP A 217 -11.84 5.78 -0.99
C TRP A 217 -12.93 4.74 -1.21
N TRP A 218 -12.61 3.45 -1.10
CA TRP A 218 -13.63 2.44 -1.35
C TRP A 218 -14.71 2.46 -0.25
N THR A 219 -14.40 2.83 0.99
CA THR A 219 -15.47 3.04 1.99
C THR A 219 -16.30 4.28 1.68
N TYR A 220 -15.66 5.35 1.20
CA TYR A 220 -16.33 6.59 0.83
C TYR A 220 -17.33 6.36 -0.29
N PHE A 221 -16.96 5.63 -1.34
CA PHE A 221 -17.88 5.31 -2.42
C PHE A 221 -18.99 4.35 -1.99
N ALA A 222 -18.69 3.34 -1.16
CA ALA A 222 -19.70 2.40 -0.63
C ALA A 222 -20.77 3.10 0.24
N THR A 223 -20.38 4.15 0.96
CA THR A 223 -21.26 4.88 1.89
C THR A 223 -21.83 6.17 1.30
N TRP A 224 -21.54 6.47 0.04
CA TRP A 224 -21.93 7.73 -0.60
C TRP A 224 -23.43 7.99 -0.50
N ASN A 225 -23.80 9.11 0.14
CA ASN A 225 -25.17 9.56 0.25
C ASN A 225 -25.48 10.58 -0.86
N PRO A 226 -26.48 10.35 -1.73
CA PRO A 226 -26.82 11.29 -2.80
C PRO A 226 -27.45 12.59 -2.28
N VAL A 227 -28.02 12.60 -1.08
CA VAL A 227 -28.60 13.80 -0.45
C VAL A 227 -27.49 14.73 0.06
N ASP A 228 -26.57 14.19 0.86
CA ASP A 228 -25.47 14.97 1.45
C ASP A 228 -24.30 15.18 0.48
N LYS A 229 -24.31 14.46 -0.65
CA LYS A 229 -23.22 14.42 -1.66
C LYS A 229 -21.87 14.11 -1.04
N LYS A 230 -21.86 13.15 -0.11
CA LYS A 230 -20.68 12.79 0.67
C LYS A 230 -20.74 11.33 1.10
N GLY A 231 -19.59 10.67 1.06
CA GLY A 231 -19.36 9.39 1.73
C GLY A 231 -18.63 9.55 3.06
N THR A 232 -18.68 8.50 3.87
CA THR A 232 -17.95 8.40 5.12
C THR A 232 -16.69 7.56 4.91
N PRO A 233 -15.49 8.15 4.98
CA PRO A 233 -14.25 7.40 4.86
C PRO A 233 -13.94 6.65 6.17
N TYR A 234 -13.52 5.40 6.06
CA TYR A 234 -12.94 4.63 7.16
C TYR A 234 -11.53 4.16 6.76
N VAL A 235 -10.61 4.17 7.72
CA VAL A 235 -9.18 3.97 7.47
C VAL A 235 -8.67 2.78 8.25
N TYR A 236 -8.02 1.83 7.59
CA TYR A 236 -7.10 0.92 8.28
C TYR A 236 -5.83 1.69 8.61
N ALA A 237 -5.57 1.91 9.90
CA ALA A 237 -4.38 2.63 10.32
C ALA A 237 -3.23 1.65 10.55
N SER A 238 -2.31 1.57 9.57
CA SER A 238 -1.05 0.87 9.75
C SER A 238 -0.07 1.76 10.52
N ILE A 239 0.34 1.32 11.70
CA ILE A 239 1.14 2.13 12.63
C ILE A 239 2.43 1.34 12.93
N PRO A 240 3.60 1.81 12.46
CA PRO A 240 4.86 1.15 12.74
C PRO A 240 5.26 1.33 14.21
N LEU A 241 6.10 0.42 14.70
CA LEU A 241 6.71 0.51 16.01
C LEU A 241 7.56 1.78 16.09
N GLY A 242 7.24 2.66 17.04
CA GLY A 242 8.06 3.84 17.34
C GLY A 242 9.19 3.50 18.31
N GLN A 243 8.88 2.73 19.36
CA GLN A 243 9.84 2.36 20.39
C GLN A 243 9.45 1.06 21.08
N ALA A 244 10.45 0.23 21.43
CA ALA A 244 10.31 -0.85 22.39
C ALA A 244 11.23 -0.59 23.59
N ARG A 245 10.71 -0.79 24.81
CA ARG A 245 11.48 -0.61 26.06
C ARG A 245 11.13 -1.67 27.10
N PRO A 246 12.10 -2.17 27.90
CA PRO A 246 11.78 -3.05 29.01
C PRO A 246 11.10 -2.28 30.16
N ASP A 247 10.13 -2.92 30.81
CA ASP A 247 9.61 -2.52 32.12
C ASP A 247 9.99 -3.57 33.17
N ILE A 248 11.04 -3.24 33.92
CA ILE A 248 11.62 -4.09 34.96
C ILE A 248 10.61 -4.35 36.10
N ARG A 249 9.68 -3.42 36.36
CA ARG A 249 8.72 -3.56 37.47
C ARG A 249 7.64 -4.58 37.18
N GLN A 250 7.22 -4.68 35.92
CA GLN A 250 6.16 -5.59 35.48
C GLN A 250 6.71 -6.85 34.78
N ASN A 251 8.04 -6.97 34.68
CA ASN A 251 8.72 -8.02 33.91
C ASN A 251 8.13 -8.15 32.49
N ALA A 252 7.99 -7.00 31.82
CA ALA A 252 7.31 -6.89 30.52
C ALA A 252 8.15 -6.09 29.51
N ILE A 253 7.89 -6.28 28.22
CA ILE A 253 8.36 -5.37 27.17
C ILE A 253 7.20 -4.48 26.75
N ILE A 254 7.43 -3.18 26.71
CA ILE A 254 6.45 -2.19 26.29
C ILE A 254 6.80 -1.75 24.86
N TYR A 255 5.85 -1.95 23.94
CA TYR A 255 5.92 -1.48 22.57
C TYR A 255 4.98 -0.28 22.41
N THR A 256 5.49 0.81 21.84
CA THR A 256 4.75 2.05 21.63
C THR A 256 4.62 2.33 20.13
N TYR A 257 3.37 2.46 19.68
CA TYR A 257 2.98 2.72 18.29
C TYR A 257 2.37 4.13 18.21
N PRO A 258 3.14 5.15 17.81
CA PRO A 258 2.67 6.53 17.80
C PRO A 258 1.66 6.77 16.67
N VAL A 259 0.47 7.27 17.03
CA VAL A 259 -0.55 7.74 16.07
C VAL A 259 -0.33 9.21 15.77
N SER A 260 -0.04 10.00 16.80
CA SER A 260 0.29 11.42 16.71
C SER A 260 1.33 11.77 17.77
N GLN A 261 1.68 13.05 17.92
CA GLN A 261 2.56 13.49 19.00
C GLN A 261 1.95 13.29 20.40
N GLN A 262 0.64 13.09 20.49
CA GLN A 262 -0.11 13.04 21.75
C GLN A 262 -0.82 11.71 21.98
N GLU A 263 -0.84 10.84 20.97
CA GLU A 263 -1.63 9.61 20.97
C GLU A 263 -0.78 8.43 20.52
N SER A 264 -0.90 7.32 21.24
CA SER A 264 -0.20 6.08 20.89
C SER A 264 -0.97 4.86 21.35
N PHE A 265 -0.85 3.77 20.59
CA PHE A 265 -1.15 2.45 21.13
C PHE A 265 0.06 1.94 21.91
N VAL A 266 -0.20 1.33 23.06
CA VAL A 266 0.81 0.76 23.93
C VAL A 266 0.47 -0.71 24.15
N LEU A 267 1.39 -1.57 23.74
CA LEU A 267 1.32 -3.01 23.92
C LEU A 267 2.27 -3.43 25.05
N TYR A 268 1.72 -4.11 26.05
CA TYR A 268 2.49 -4.75 27.10
C TYR A 268 2.63 -6.24 26.77
N ASP A 269 3.87 -6.72 26.73
CA ASP A 269 4.21 -8.12 26.54
C ASP A 269 4.81 -8.68 27.82
N SER A 270 3.99 -9.38 28.59
CA SER A 270 4.38 -10.05 29.84
C SER A 270 4.59 -11.53 29.58
N ASN A 271 5.78 -11.89 29.07
CA ASN A 271 6.15 -13.27 28.71
C ASN A 271 5.16 -13.94 27.73
N GLY A 272 4.75 -13.24 26.68
CA GLY A 272 3.84 -13.74 25.64
C GLY A 272 2.36 -13.50 25.94
N SER A 273 2.02 -12.99 27.12
CA SER A 273 0.68 -12.47 27.41
C SER A 273 0.61 -11.01 27.01
N LEU A 274 -0.10 -10.73 25.91
CA LEU A 274 -0.23 -9.39 25.35
C LEU A 274 -1.46 -8.66 25.88
N THR A 275 -1.30 -7.37 26.22
CA THR A 275 -2.41 -6.44 26.47
C THR A 275 -2.19 -5.12 25.76
N VAL A 276 -3.25 -4.59 25.15
CA VAL A 276 -3.21 -3.36 24.35
C VAL A 276 -4.03 -2.26 25.01
N PHE A 277 -3.44 -1.08 25.07
CA PHE A 277 -4.08 0.15 25.50
C PHE A 277 -3.87 1.26 24.47
N PHE A 278 -4.71 2.28 24.54
CA PHE A 278 -4.55 3.54 23.85
C PHE A 278 -4.26 4.63 24.87
N GLN A 279 -3.17 5.35 24.68
CA GLN A 279 -2.73 6.42 25.55
C GLN A 279 -2.89 7.77 24.83
N GLN A 280 -3.54 8.72 25.49
CA GLN A 280 -3.75 10.08 25.00
C GLN A 280 -3.26 11.09 26.04
N GLN A 281 -2.52 12.11 25.60
CA GLN A 281 -2.04 13.18 26.47
C GLN A 281 -3.21 13.87 27.20
N GLY A 282 -3.09 14.04 28.52
CA GLY A 282 -4.14 14.66 29.35
C GLY A 282 -5.12 13.66 29.96
N ILE A 283 -5.10 12.39 29.55
CA ILE A 283 -5.82 11.30 30.22
C ILE A 283 -4.80 10.49 31.03
N ALA A 284 -4.97 10.46 32.36
CA ALA A 284 -4.02 9.81 33.26
C ALA A 284 -4.06 8.28 33.13
N GLU A 285 -5.24 7.71 32.93
CA GLU A 285 -5.43 6.26 32.83
C GLU A 285 -5.42 5.78 31.37
N PRO A 286 -4.72 4.69 31.06
CA PRO A 286 -4.71 4.12 29.71
C PRO A 286 -6.10 3.62 29.31
N LEU A 287 -6.53 3.97 28.09
CA LEU A 287 -7.83 3.56 27.57
C LEU A 287 -7.74 2.13 27.01
N LYS A 288 -8.68 1.26 27.38
CA LYS A 288 -8.74 -0.08 26.81
C LYS A 288 -9.25 -0.03 25.37
N VAL A 289 -8.59 -0.80 24.51
CA VAL A 289 -9.06 -1.13 23.15
C VAL A 289 -9.98 -2.33 23.23
N GLU A 290 -11.10 -2.27 22.52
CA GLU A 290 -12.15 -3.29 22.55
C GLU A 290 -11.62 -4.67 22.18
N LYS A 291 -10.91 -4.77 21.06
CA LYS A 291 -10.35 -6.05 20.59
C LYS A 291 -8.90 -5.90 20.19
N PHE A 292 -8.14 -6.97 20.41
CA PHE A 292 -6.83 -7.11 19.79
C PHE A 292 -6.59 -8.57 19.39
N LEU A 293 -5.91 -8.75 18.26
CA LEU A 293 -5.53 -10.04 17.73
C LEU A 293 -4.00 -10.11 17.65
N TYR A 294 -3.42 -11.18 18.18
CA TYR A 294 -2.01 -11.49 17.99
C TYR A 294 -1.81 -12.97 17.64
N PHE A 295 -0.61 -13.32 17.20
CA PHE A 295 -0.25 -14.70 16.87
C PHE A 295 0.65 -15.25 17.98
N ASP A 296 0.29 -16.39 18.55
CA ASP A 296 1.14 -17.06 19.52
C ASP A 296 2.36 -17.71 18.86
N ASN A 297 3.25 -18.30 19.67
CA ASN A 297 4.49 -18.93 19.18
C ASN A 297 4.25 -20.11 18.21
N THR A 298 3.02 -20.63 18.12
CA THR A 298 2.63 -21.67 17.15
C THR A 298 2.12 -21.10 15.83
N GLY A 299 1.99 -19.77 15.73
CA GLY A 299 1.38 -19.06 14.61
C GLY A 299 -0.15 -19.05 14.67
N GLN A 300 -0.76 -19.48 15.78
CA GLN A 300 -2.22 -19.45 15.93
C GLN A 300 -2.67 -18.05 16.37
N GLY A 301 -3.64 -17.49 15.63
CA GLY A 301 -4.26 -16.22 15.98
C GLY A 301 -5.11 -16.32 17.25
N ARG A 302 -4.90 -15.39 18.19
CA ARG A 302 -5.63 -15.28 19.45
C ARG A 302 -6.36 -13.94 19.48
N LEU A 303 -7.70 -13.99 19.47
CA LEU A 303 -8.54 -12.81 19.60
C LEU A 303 -8.88 -12.59 21.07
N TYR A 304 -8.62 -11.38 21.56
CA TYR A 304 -9.00 -10.95 22.89
C TYR A 304 -10.02 -9.82 22.79
N THR A 305 -11.04 -9.88 23.65
CA THR A 305 -12.05 -8.85 23.79
C THR A 305 -12.03 -8.34 25.22
N GLN A 306 -11.90 -7.04 25.38
CA GLN A 306 -11.88 -6.37 26.68
C GLN A 306 -13.27 -5.77 26.97
N SER A 307 -13.82 -6.04 28.16
CA SER A 307 -15.01 -5.32 28.64
C SER A 307 -14.66 -3.88 29.00
N ASP A 308 -15.66 -2.99 28.93
CA ASP A 308 -15.55 -1.57 29.31
C ASP A 308 -14.50 -0.79 28.49
N ALA A 309 -14.26 -1.21 27.25
CA ALA A 309 -13.37 -0.53 26.33
C ALA A 309 -13.95 0.82 25.89
N ARG A 310 -13.10 1.84 25.84
CA ARG A 310 -13.46 3.19 25.37
C ARG A 310 -13.01 3.47 23.95
N ILE A 311 -12.12 2.63 23.42
CA ILE A 311 -11.68 2.67 22.02
C ILE A 311 -12.29 1.47 21.31
N PRO A 312 -13.37 1.66 20.53
CA PRO A 312 -13.99 0.58 19.77
C PRO A 312 -13.05 0.13 18.64
N GLY A 313 -13.21 -1.08 18.15
CA GLY A 313 -12.41 -1.61 17.04
C GLY A 313 -11.40 -2.67 17.44
N LEU A 314 -10.62 -3.10 16.45
CA LEU A 314 -9.67 -4.20 16.53
C LEU A 314 -8.24 -3.72 16.24
N VAL A 315 -7.31 -4.03 17.14
CA VAL A 315 -5.87 -3.91 16.87
C VAL A 315 -5.32 -5.27 16.44
N TRP A 316 -4.94 -5.38 15.17
CA TRP A 316 -4.25 -6.55 14.63
C TRP A 316 -2.74 -6.36 14.76
N ILE A 317 -2.07 -7.25 15.48
CA ILE A 317 -0.64 -7.14 15.82
C ILE A 317 0.16 -8.04 14.87
N GLU A 318 1.11 -7.44 14.16
CA GLU A 318 2.01 -8.18 13.27
C GLU A 318 2.89 -9.14 14.08
N PRO A 319 3.13 -10.38 13.59
CA PRO A 319 4.16 -11.24 14.15
C PRO A 319 5.51 -10.51 14.29
N GLY A 320 6.05 -10.46 15.51
CA GLY A 320 7.28 -9.73 15.82
C GLY A 320 7.09 -8.28 16.29
N ASN A 321 5.84 -7.83 16.47
CA ASN A 321 5.49 -6.56 17.12
C ASN A 321 6.12 -5.32 16.44
N ARG A 322 6.37 -5.39 15.13
CA ARG A 322 7.01 -4.30 14.36
C ARG A 322 6.02 -3.28 13.83
N ALA A 323 4.77 -3.67 13.69
CA ALA A 323 3.67 -2.78 13.36
C ALA A 323 2.36 -3.34 13.94
N ILE A 324 1.38 -2.44 14.06
CA ILE A 324 -0.01 -2.80 14.27
C ILE A 324 -0.86 -2.27 13.12
N LEU A 325 -2.01 -2.90 12.93
CA LEU A 325 -3.08 -2.42 12.07
C LEU A 325 -4.31 -2.19 12.94
N TYR A 326 -4.67 -0.93 13.14
CA TYR A 326 -5.93 -0.58 13.79
C TYR A 326 -7.07 -0.58 12.78
N ILE A 327 -8.12 -1.32 13.10
CA ILE A 327 -9.29 -1.59 12.28
C ILE A 327 -10.50 -1.03 13.04
N PRO A 328 -11.14 0.05 12.58
CA PRO A 328 -12.34 0.58 13.24
C PRO A 328 -13.51 -0.41 13.11
N GLU A 329 -14.49 -0.32 14.02
CA GLU A 329 -15.63 -1.25 14.12
C GLU A 329 -16.36 -1.49 12.78
N GLN A 330 -16.47 -0.45 11.94
CA GLN A 330 -17.16 -0.51 10.65
C GLN A 330 -16.44 -1.39 9.62
N LEU A 331 -15.14 -1.64 9.84
CA LEU A 331 -14.27 -2.40 8.96
C LEU A 331 -14.02 -3.82 9.47
N GLU A 332 -14.30 -4.13 10.74
CA GLU A 332 -14.02 -5.46 11.31
C GLU A 332 -14.72 -6.60 10.55
N GLY A 333 -16.00 -6.42 10.23
CA GLY A 333 -16.81 -7.41 9.51
C GLY A 333 -16.67 -7.38 7.99
N ALA A 334 -15.94 -6.41 7.44
CA ALA A 334 -15.87 -6.19 6.01
C ALA A 334 -15.35 -7.43 5.27
N MET A 335 -15.92 -7.70 4.09
CA MET A 335 -15.44 -8.75 3.18
C MET A 335 -13.93 -8.62 2.94
N PHE A 336 -13.42 -7.40 2.72
CA PHE A 336 -11.98 -7.16 2.57
C PHE A 336 -11.18 -7.62 3.80
N THR A 337 -11.60 -7.29 5.02
CA THR A 337 -10.92 -7.73 6.25
C THR A 337 -10.89 -9.25 6.35
N ARG A 338 -12.04 -9.90 6.12
CA ARG A 338 -12.15 -11.37 6.19
C ARG A 338 -11.27 -12.05 5.16
N MET A 339 -11.28 -11.59 3.91
CA MET A 339 -10.41 -12.13 2.85
C MET A 339 -8.93 -11.81 3.14
N PHE A 340 -8.58 -10.53 3.28
CA PHE A 340 -7.19 -10.12 3.33
C PHE A 340 -6.49 -10.48 4.64
N LEU A 341 -7.09 -10.27 5.81
CA LEU A 341 -6.43 -10.53 7.10
C LEU A 341 -6.66 -11.96 7.60
N PHE A 342 -7.82 -12.54 7.30
CA PHE A 342 -8.25 -13.83 7.86
C PHE A 342 -8.36 -14.96 6.82
N ASN A 343 -7.77 -14.79 5.64
CA ASN A 343 -7.76 -15.79 4.56
C ASN A 343 -9.16 -16.28 4.14
N GLY A 344 -10.20 -15.46 4.32
CA GLY A 344 -11.59 -15.81 4.01
C GLY A 344 -12.23 -16.73 5.03
N GLN A 345 -11.69 -16.83 6.25
CA GLN A 345 -12.30 -17.63 7.31
C GLN A 345 -13.77 -17.21 7.55
N GLY A 346 -14.67 -18.20 7.51
CA GLY A 346 -16.11 -17.99 7.67
C GLY A 346 -16.84 -17.54 6.42
N LEU A 347 -16.16 -17.45 5.26
CA LEU A 347 -16.79 -17.23 3.96
C LEU A 347 -17.08 -18.58 3.27
N GLU A 348 -18.26 -18.74 2.71
CA GLU A 348 -18.69 -19.95 2.01
C GLU A 348 -18.58 -19.82 0.48
N ASN A 349 -18.82 -18.61 -0.03
CA ASN A 349 -18.84 -18.27 -1.45
C ASN A 349 -17.49 -17.78 -1.97
N PHE A 350 -16.50 -17.54 -1.11
CA PHE A 350 -15.16 -17.09 -1.50
C PHE A 350 -14.12 -18.15 -1.12
N GLU A 351 -13.82 -19.04 -2.06
CA GLU A 351 -12.82 -20.09 -1.85
C GLU A 351 -11.41 -19.53 -2.02
N PHE A 352 -10.59 -19.62 -0.97
CA PHE A 352 -9.18 -19.23 -1.05
C PHE A 352 -8.42 -20.10 -2.06
N VAL A 353 -7.68 -19.46 -2.96
CA VAL A 353 -6.94 -20.12 -4.05
C VAL A 353 -5.44 -20.07 -3.79
N ASN A 354 -4.90 -18.87 -3.60
CA ASN A 354 -3.46 -18.68 -3.39
C ASN A 354 -3.13 -17.33 -2.74
N ASN A 355 -1.91 -17.23 -2.20
CA ASN A 355 -1.33 -16.04 -1.59
C ASN A 355 0.10 -15.84 -2.10
N TRP A 356 0.37 -14.68 -2.69
CA TRP A 356 1.71 -14.29 -3.12
C TRP A 356 2.29 -13.24 -2.18
N GLY A 357 3.21 -13.69 -1.32
CA GLY A 357 3.99 -12.82 -0.43
C GLY A 357 3.19 -12.08 0.64
N GLY A 358 1.94 -12.44 0.89
CA GLY A 358 1.03 -11.67 1.74
C GLY A 358 0.49 -10.39 1.07
N GLU A 359 0.95 -10.09 -0.15
CA GLU A 359 0.61 -8.88 -0.90
C GLU A 359 -0.66 -9.06 -1.73
N VAL A 360 -0.82 -10.23 -2.36
CA VAL A 360 -1.96 -10.53 -3.24
C VAL A 360 -2.60 -11.84 -2.80
N LYS A 361 -3.88 -11.80 -2.45
CA LYS A 361 -4.69 -13.00 -2.15
C LYS A 361 -5.79 -13.14 -3.18
N LEU A 362 -5.93 -14.35 -3.70
CA LEU A 362 -6.89 -14.68 -4.75
C LEU A 362 -7.93 -15.64 -4.22
N TYR A 363 -9.19 -15.33 -4.53
CA TYR A 363 -10.36 -16.12 -4.18
C TYR A 363 -11.12 -16.51 -5.44
N LYS A 364 -11.64 -17.73 -5.50
CA LYS A 364 -12.62 -18.13 -6.50
C LYS A 364 -14.01 -17.88 -5.94
N VAL A 365 -14.84 -17.16 -6.70
CA VAL A 365 -16.21 -16.84 -6.29
C VAL A 365 -17.15 -17.97 -6.69
N LYS A 366 -17.95 -18.46 -5.75
CA LYS A 366 -18.99 -19.48 -5.91
C LYS A 366 -20.36 -18.82 -5.88
N PHE A 367 -21.20 -19.15 -6.84
CA PHE A 367 -22.47 -18.49 -7.11
C PHE A 367 -23.68 -19.33 -6.76
#